data_AF-A0A956WC80-F1
#
_entry.id   AF-A0A956WC80-F1
#
_cell.length_a   1.000
_cell.length_b   1.000
_cell.length_c   1.000
_cell.angle_alpha   90.00
_cell.angle_beta   90.00
_cell.angle_gamma   90.00
#
_symmetry.space_group_name_H-M   'P 1'
#
loop_
_entity.id
_entity.type
_entity.pdbx_description
1 polymer ?
#
loop_
_entity_poly.entity_id
_entity_poly.type
_entity_poly.pdbx_seq_one_letter_code
_entity_poly.pdbx_strand_id
1 'polypeptide(L)'
;MSLSSAQPINNARVDKPGGQRWAHLMARGRVAWVQIVLLLGAAGLLIGSIFFSYWQIILRAPQYPRGLTVDVYVNRLEDMRSVREVDGLNHYIGMIKLTDAASIERAISVYAILLIALLAAASTFLPGIWRTLARLPVIVYPLVFAVDLFGWLYYAGHSLDETAALSSSIKEFTPRIFGTGVIGQFQTEASFQIGFWLAILAALLALVAVLADWRAKRHAPVS
;
A
#
# COMPACT_ATOMS: atom_id res chain seq x y z
N MET A 1 1.97 56.11 -69.20
CA MET A 1 2.93 55.83 -68.12
C MET A 1 2.11 55.59 -66.86
N SER A 2 1.79 54.32 -66.55
CA SER A 2 1.00 53.95 -65.36
C SER A 2 1.78 52.85 -64.65
N LEU A 3 2.27 53.17 -63.45
CA LEU A 3 3.11 52.30 -62.65
C LEU A 3 2.27 51.14 -62.07
N SER A 4 2.79 49.93 -62.28
CA SER A 4 2.29 48.68 -61.73
C SER A 4 2.39 48.70 -60.19
N SER A 5 1.26 48.47 -59.52
CA SER A 5 1.18 48.32 -58.07
C SER A 5 1.71 46.94 -57.64
N ALA A 6 2.93 46.89 -57.11
CA ALA A 6 3.46 45.69 -56.45
C ALA A 6 2.76 45.48 -55.10
N GLN A 7 2.24 44.28 -54.84
CA GLN A 7 1.70 43.88 -53.53
C GLN A 7 2.85 43.63 -52.53
N PRO A 8 2.65 43.92 -51.22
CA PRO A 8 3.67 43.67 -50.22
C PRO A 8 3.82 42.16 -49.97
N ILE A 9 5.06 41.68 -50.06
CA ILE A 9 5.44 40.30 -49.76
C ILE A 9 5.20 40.09 -48.27
N ASN A 10 4.13 39.36 -47.93
CA ASN A 10 3.82 39.01 -46.55
C ASN A 10 4.87 38.02 -46.06
N ASN A 11 5.68 38.42 -45.07
CA ASN A 11 6.67 37.56 -44.42
C ASN A 11 5.95 36.46 -43.64
N ALA A 12 5.54 35.40 -44.33
CA ALA A 12 5.16 34.16 -43.69
C ALA A 12 6.35 33.70 -42.85
N ARG A 13 6.22 33.75 -41.51
CA ARG A 13 7.15 33.06 -40.62
C ARG A 13 7.20 31.61 -41.09
N VAL A 14 8.32 31.24 -41.69
CA VAL A 14 8.67 29.85 -41.94
C VAL A 14 8.87 29.22 -40.56
N ASP A 15 7.78 28.69 -40.01
CA ASP A 15 7.84 27.93 -38.76
C ASP A 15 8.67 26.69 -39.04
N LYS A 16 9.89 26.62 -38.47
CA LYS A 16 10.86 25.57 -38.80
C LYS A 16 10.28 24.23 -38.32
N PRO A 17 9.94 23.28 -39.22
CA PRO A 17 9.23 22.05 -38.86
C PRO A 17 10.01 21.14 -37.88
N GLY A 18 11.30 21.39 -37.69
CA GLY A 18 12.12 20.71 -36.69
C GLY A 18 11.84 21.11 -35.24
N GLY A 19 11.56 22.39 -34.95
CA GLY A 19 11.49 22.90 -33.58
C GLY A 19 10.35 22.29 -32.76
N GLN A 20 9.18 22.14 -33.38
CA GLN A 20 8.01 21.53 -32.74
C GLN A 20 8.22 20.02 -32.49
N ARG A 21 8.82 19.28 -33.45
CA ARG A 21 9.14 17.84 -33.25
C ARG A 21 10.10 17.61 -32.09
N TRP A 22 11.16 18.42 -31.97
CA TRP A 22 12.12 18.32 -30.87
C TRP A 22 11.49 18.65 -29.51
N ALA A 23 10.63 19.68 -29.45
CA ALA A 23 9.91 20.02 -28.22
C ALA A 23 8.98 18.89 -27.74
N HIS A 24 8.24 18.25 -28.66
CA HIS A 24 7.37 17.12 -28.32
C HIS A 24 8.15 15.87 -27.86
N LEU A 25 9.30 15.57 -28.48
CA LEU A 25 10.15 14.45 -28.07
C LEU A 25 10.75 14.67 -26.67
N MET A 26 11.22 15.89 -26.38
CA MET A 26 11.75 16.26 -25.08
C MET A 26 10.69 16.22 -23.98
N ALA A 27 9.46 16.68 -24.27
CA ALA A 27 8.34 16.61 -23.33
C ALA A 27 7.94 15.16 -23.01
N ARG A 28 7.87 14.28 -24.02
CA ARG A 28 7.60 12.84 -23.82
C ARG A 28 8.71 12.16 -23.02
N GLY A 29 9.97 12.49 -23.28
CA GLY A 29 11.11 11.98 -22.53
C GLY A 29 11.08 12.38 -21.05
N ARG A 30 10.76 13.65 -20.74
CA ARG A 30 10.64 14.14 -19.35
C ARG A 30 9.56 13.42 -18.55
N VAL A 31 8.38 13.20 -19.15
CA VAL A 31 7.27 12.49 -18.48
C VAL A 31 7.65 11.03 -18.22
N ALA A 32 8.31 10.37 -19.16
CA ALA A 32 8.79 9.00 -18.98
C ALA A 32 9.80 8.90 -17.82
N TRP A 33 10.77 9.81 -17.75
CA TRP A 33 11.75 9.85 -16.65
C TRP A 33 11.11 10.06 -15.29
N VAL A 34 10.18 11.01 -15.17
CA VAL A 34 9.45 11.25 -13.91
C VAL A 34 8.67 10.01 -13.48
N GLN A 35 8.00 9.31 -14.41
CA GLN A 35 7.30 8.06 -14.10
C GLN A 35 8.24 6.97 -13.61
N ILE A 36 9.41 6.81 -14.24
CA ILE A 36 10.42 5.82 -13.82
C ILE A 36 10.86 6.11 -12.38
N VAL A 37 11.21 7.35 -12.05
CA VAL A 37 11.65 7.73 -10.71
C VAL A 37 10.54 7.48 -9.67
N LEU A 38 9.29 7.86 -9.97
CA LEU A 38 8.16 7.62 -9.06
C LEU A 38 7.91 6.13 -8.82
N LEU A 39 7.98 5.30 -9.86
CA LEU A 39 7.69 3.88 -9.77
C LEU A 39 8.84 3.07 -9.14
N LEU A 40 10.10 3.45 -9.41
CA LEU A 40 11.25 2.90 -8.70
C LEU A 40 11.23 3.31 -7.23
N GLY A 41 10.85 4.56 -6.93
CA GLY A 41 10.63 5.03 -5.56
C GLY A 41 9.53 4.22 -4.86
N ALA A 42 8.39 4.00 -5.53
CA ALA A 42 7.30 3.18 -5.00
C ALA A 42 7.74 1.73 -4.73
N ALA A 43 8.43 1.11 -5.69
CA ALA A 43 8.97 -0.24 -5.53
C ALA A 43 9.98 -0.32 -4.37
N GLY A 44 10.90 0.64 -4.27
CA GLY A 44 11.88 0.71 -3.19
C GLY A 44 11.23 0.90 -1.81
N LEU A 45 10.22 1.77 -1.70
CA LEU A 45 9.47 1.98 -0.46
C LEU A 45 8.71 0.72 -0.02
N LEU A 46 8.07 0.03 -0.97
CA LEU A 46 7.33 -1.19 -0.68
C LEU A 46 8.25 -2.37 -0.34
N ILE A 47 9.44 -2.46 -0.93
CA ILE A 47 10.44 -3.44 -0.50
C ILE A 47 10.97 -3.06 0.89
N GLY A 48 11.26 -1.78 1.10
CA GLY A 48 11.74 -1.24 2.38
C GLY A 48 10.76 -1.48 3.52
N SER A 49 9.46 -1.49 3.26
CA SER A 49 8.45 -1.70 4.30
C SER A 49 8.51 -3.09 4.94
N ILE A 50 9.01 -4.12 4.25
CA ILE A 50 9.16 -5.50 4.79
C ILE A 50 10.00 -5.51 6.08
N PHE A 51 10.92 -4.57 6.22
CA PHE A 51 11.83 -4.46 7.36
C PHE A 51 11.22 -3.77 8.58
N PHE A 52 9.98 -3.27 8.49
CA PHE A 52 9.30 -2.56 9.56
C PHE A 52 7.97 -3.23 9.91
N SER A 53 7.55 -3.09 11.17
CA SER A 53 6.22 -3.51 11.61
C SER A 53 5.15 -2.76 10.82
N TYR A 54 4.08 -3.45 10.45
CA TYR A 54 2.91 -2.88 9.77
C TYR A 54 1.82 -2.52 10.76
N TRP A 55 1.67 -3.30 11.81
CA TRP A 55 0.63 -3.11 12.82
C TRP A 55 1.15 -3.53 14.18
N GLN A 56 0.73 -2.82 15.22
CA GLN A 56 1.08 -3.13 16.59
C GLN A 56 -0.18 -3.17 17.44
N ILE A 57 -0.22 -4.11 18.38
CA ILE A 57 -1.21 -4.12 19.45
C ILE A 57 -0.51 -4.24 20.80
N ILE A 58 -0.95 -3.41 21.75
CA ILE A 58 -0.52 -3.43 23.14
C ILE A 58 -1.71 -3.89 23.98
N LEU A 59 -1.55 -5.00 24.71
CA LEU A 59 -2.54 -5.52 25.64
C LEU A 59 -2.11 -5.21 27.07
N ARG A 60 -2.96 -4.51 27.83
CA ARG A 60 -2.75 -4.19 29.24
C ARG A 60 -3.80 -4.90 30.09
N ALA A 61 -3.35 -5.42 31.22
CA ALA A 61 -4.18 -6.11 32.21
C ALA A 61 -3.61 -5.84 33.62
N PRO A 62 -4.36 -6.07 34.70
CA PRO A 62 -3.84 -5.95 36.07
C PRO A 62 -2.54 -6.76 36.30
N GLN A 63 -2.45 -7.94 35.68
CA GLN A 63 -1.27 -8.82 35.74
C GLN A 63 -0.13 -8.40 34.80
N TYR A 64 -0.41 -7.57 33.78
CA TYR A 64 0.55 -7.02 32.83
C TYR A 64 0.49 -5.48 32.83
N PRO A 65 0.88 -4.81 33.94
CA PRO A 65 0.76 -3.35 34.06
C PRO A 65 1.64 -2.59 33.05
N ARG A 66 2.77 -3.20 32.64
CA ARG A 66 3.65 -2.66 31.59
C ARG A 66 3.12 -2.88 30.16
N GLY A 67 2.11 -3.72 29.99
CA GLY A 67 1.59 -4.14 28.71
C GLY A 67 2.38 -5.28 28.06
N LEU A 68 1.70 -6.02 27.19
CA LEU A 68 2.25 -7.00 26.25
C LEU A 68 2.16 -6.40 24.86
N THR A 69 3.28 -6.17 24.22
CA THR A 69 3.34 -5.57 22.88
C THR A 69 3.56 -6.66 21.85
N VAL A 70 2.70 -6.69 20.82
CA VAL A 70 2.85 -7.58 19.67
C VAL A 70 3.04 -6.72 18.43
N ASP A 71 4.20 -6.87 17.80
CA ASP A 71 4.54 -6.23 16.54
C ASP A 71 4.30 -7.19 15.38
N VAL A 72 3.47 -6.77 14.43
CA VAL A 72 3.07 -7.55 13.27
C VAL A 72 3.77 -7.00 12.03
N TYR A 73 4.73 -7.77 11.55
CA TYR A 73 5.33 -7.58 10.24
C TYR A 73 4.54 -8.38 9.21
N VAL A 74 4.71 -8.03 7.93
CA VAL A 74 4.06 -8.75 6.83
C VAL A 74 4.37 -10.24 6.82
N ASN A 75 5.54 -10.65 7.32
CA ASN A 75 6.04 -12.03 7.23
C ASN A 75 6.26 -12.71 8.58
N ARG A 76 6.15 -11.97 9.69
CA ARG A 76 6.47 -12.50 11.03
C ARG A 76 5.77 -11.69 12.11
N LEU A 77 5.69 -12.27 13.28
CA LEU A 77 5.43 -11.54 14.51
C LEU A 77 6.79 -11.29 15.18
N GLU A 78 6.93 -10.19 15.90
CA GLU A 78 8.08 -9.93 16.79
C GLU A 78 7.66 -9.98 18.26
N ASP A 79 8.65 -9.97 19.15
CA ASP A 79 8.48 -10.25 20.58
C ASP A 79 7.72 -11.55 20.87
N MET A 80 8.34 -12.68 20.50
CA MET A 80 7.80 -14.03 20.73
C MET A 80 7.45 -14.30 22.19
N ARG A 81 8.02 -13.56 23.16
CA ARG A 81 7.64 -13.68 24.56
C ARG A 81 6.24 -13.11 24.75
N SER A 82 6.00 -11.87 24.35
CA SER A 82 4.66 -11.27 24.42
C SER A 82 3.63 -12.03 23.60
N VAL A 83 3.98 -12.53 22.41
CA VAL A 83 3.08 -13.36 21.59
C VAL A 83 2.61 -14.60 22.35
N ARG A 84 3.51 -15.33 23.01
CA ARG A 84 3.13 -16.53 23.78
C ARG A 84 2.25 -16.21 24.99
N GLU A 85 2.49 -15.09 25.66
CA GLU A 85 1.66 -14.64 26.78
C GLU A 85 0.25 -14.28 26.28
N VAL A 86 0.14 -13.55 25.17
CA VAL A 86 -1.15 -13.23 24.54
C VAL A 86 -1.87 -14.49 24.05
N ASP A 87 -1.16 -15.45 23.44
CA ASP A 87 -1.75 -16.73 23.04
C ASP A 87 -2.28 -17.54 24.23
N GLY A 88 -1.60 -17.47 25.39
CA GLY A 88 -2.09 -18.04 26.63
C GLY A 88 -3.39 -17.39 27.09
N LEU A 89 -3.51 -16.07 26.99
CA LEU A 89 -4.75 -15.35 27.28
C LEU A 89 -5.86 -15.71 26.29
N ASN A 90 -5.53 -15.76 24.99
CA ASN A 90 -6.46 -16.13 23.93
C ASN A 90 -7.05 -17.52 24.17
N HIS A 91 -6.25 -18.47 24.64
CA HIS A 91 -6.73 -19.81 25.00
C HIS A 91 -7.83 -19.80 26.07
N TYR A 92 -7.75 -18.91 27.07
CA TYR A 92 -8.79 -18.80 28.09
C TYR A 92 -10.07 -18.10 27.60
N ILE A 93 -9.93 -17.16 26.66
CA ILE A 93 -11.05 -16.43 26.04
C ILE A 93 -11.71 -17.28 24.93
N GLY A 94 -10.96 -18.20 24.32
CA GLY A 94 -11.38 -19.00 23.17
C GLY A 94 -10.98 -18.41 21.81
N MET A 95 -10.09 -17.41 21.78
CA MET A 95 -9.60 -16.82 20.52
C MET A 95 -8.55 -17.71 19.84
N ILE A 96 -8.46 -17.62 18.51
CA ILE A 96 -7.35 -18.22 17.75
C ILE A 96 -5.99 -17.68 18.23
N LYS A 97 -4.96 -18.52 18.14
CA LYS A 97 -3.57 -18.10 18.37
C LYS A 97 -3.12 -17.11 17.31
N LEU A 98 -2.35 -16.12 17.73
CA LEU A 98 -1.74 -15.12 16.85
C LEU A 98 -0.82 -15.77 15.81
N THR A 99 -0.13 -16.84 16.18
CA THR A 99 0.76 -17.58 15.26
C THR A 99 0.01 -18.31 14.15
N ASP A 100 -1.25 -18.66 14.38
CA ASP A 100 -2.05 -19.47 13.46
C ASP A 100 -2.85 -18.57 12.52
N ALA A 101 -3.33 -17.42 13.02
CA ALA A 101 -3.99 -16.39 12.23
C ALA A 101 -3.06 -15.88 11.12
N ALA A 102 -3.53 -15.75 9.87
CA ALA A 102 -2.79 -15.21 8.73
C ALA A 102 -1.46 -15.93 8.38
N SER A 103 -1.32 -17.21 8.71
CA SER A 103 -0.06 -17.95 8.55
C SER A 103 0.37 -18.13 7.09
N ILE A 104 -0.59 -18.37 6.18
CA ILE A 104 -0.33 -18.52 4.74
C ILE A 104 0.04 -17.16 4.14
N GLU A 105 -0.72 -16.12 4.45
CA GLU A 105 -0.53 -14.75 4.02
C GLU A 105 0.87 -14.26 4.43
N ARG A 106 1.27 -14.53 5.68
CA ARG A 106 2.63 -14.23 6.15
C ARG A 106 3.70 -14.97 5.35
N ALA A 107 3.50 -16.26 5.06
CA ALA A 107 4.48 -17.07 4.34
C ALA A 107 4.70 -16.58 2.89
N ILE A 108 3.66 -16.10 2.22
CA ILE A 108 3.74 -15.62 0.83
C ILE A 108 4.02 -14.12 0.71
N SER A 109 3.84 -13.34 1.78
CA SER A 109 3.86 -11.88 1.79
C SER A 109 5.10 -11.27 1.13
N VAL A 110 6.30 -11.77 1.45
CA VAL A 110 7.57 -11.27 0.91
C VAL A 110 7.60 -11.46 -0.60
N TYR A 111 7.26 -12.65 -1.08
CA TYR A 111 7.23 -12.93 -2.51
C TYR A 111 6.17 -12.10 -3.24
N ALA A 112 5.00 -11.92 -2.63
CA ALA A 112 3.94 -11.07 -3.17
C ALA A 112 4.41 -9.61 -3.28
N ILE A 113 5.04 -9.06 -2.24
CA ILE A 113 5.58 -7.70 -2.24
C ILE A 113 6.67 -7.54 -3.31
N LEU A 114 7.62 -8.47 -3.40
CA LEU A 114 8.67 -8.43 -4.42
C LEU A 114 8.09 -8.46 -5.84
N LEU A 115 7.08 -9.28 -6.07
CA LEU A 115 6.38 -9.33 -7.35
C LEU A 115 5.65 -8.01 -7.64
N ILE A 116 4.94 -7.44 -6.67
CA ILE A 116 4.25 -6.15 -6.82
C ILE A 116 5.25 -5.02 -7.13
N ALA A 117 6.38 -4.99 -6.42
CA ALA A 117 7.44 -4.01 -6.64
C ALA A 117 8.07 -4.17 -8.04
N LEU A 118 8.32 -5.41 -8.48
CA LEU A 118 8.81 -5.71 -9.82
C LEU A 118 7.82 -5.25 -10.89
N LEU A 119 6.53 -5.56 -10.73
CA LEU A 119 5.48 -5.12 -11.65
C LEU A 119 5.40 -3.59 -11.74
N ALA A 120 5.48 -2.89 -10.61
CA ALA A 120 5.48 -1.43 -10.59
C ALA A 120 6.69 -0.85 -11.35
N ALA A 121 7.90 -1.35 -11.07
CA ALA A 121 9.14 -0.92 -11.71
C ALA A 121 9.17 -1.23 -13.22
N ALA A 122 8.70 -2.42 -13.62
CA ALA A 122 8.66 -2.85 -15.01
C ALA A 122 7.50 -2.21 -15.81
N SER A 123 6.50 -1.62 -15.14
CA SER A 123 5.27 -1.16 -15.79
C SER A 123 5.50 -0.12 -16.89
N THR A 124 6.58 0.67 -16.83
CA THR A 124 6.92 1.66 -17.86
C THR A 124 7.27 1.06 -19.21
N PHE A 125 7.72 -0.20 -19.23
CA PHE A 125 8.07 -0.93 -20.45
C PHE A 125 6.88 -1.70 -21.04
N LEU A 126 5.75 -1.76 -20.32
CA LEU A 126 4.56 -2.47 -20.79
C LEU A 126 3.72 -1.59 -21.73
N PRO A 127 3.12 -2.18 -22.77
CA PRO A 127 2.24 -1.46 -23.69
C PRO A 127 0.80 -1.33 -23.15
N GLY A 128 0.09 -0.30 -23.63
CA GLY A 128 -1.38 -0.22 -23.52
C GLY A 128 -1.95 -0.32 -22.09
N ILE A 129 -2.94 -1.20 -21.93
CA ILE A 129 -3.66 -1.47 -20.67
C ILE A 129 -2.78 -2.21 -19.64
N TRP A 130 -1.84 -3.05 -20.10
CA TRP A 130 -0.96 -3.84 -19.22
C TRP A 130 -0.08 -2.96 -18.32
N ARG A 131 0.34 -1.80 -18.82
CA ARG A 131 1.03 -0.79 -18.00
C ARG A 131 0.20 -0.30 -16.83
N THR A 132 -1.09 -0.06 -17.04
CA THR A 132 -1.98 0.39 -15.95
C THR A 132 -2.24 -0.77 -14.99
N LEU A 133 -2.55 -1.96 -15.51
CA LEU A 133 -2.80 -3.15 -14.70
C LEU A 133 -1.60 -3.51 -13.81
N ALA A 134 -0.37 -3.40 -14.32
CA ALA A 134 0.84 -3.68 -13.54
C ALA A 134 1.06 -2.70 -12.37
N ARG A 135 0.47 -1.50 -12.41
CA ARG A 135 0.55 -0.49 -11.34
C ARG A 135 -0.57 -0.64 -10.31
N LEU A 136 -1.66 -1.31 -10.64
CA LEU A 136 -2.79 -1.46 -9.72
C LEU A 136 -2.42 -2.21 -8.42
N PRO A 137 -1.68 -3.32 -8.45
CA PRO A 137 -1.33 -4.06 -7.24
C PRO A 137 -0.66 -3.19 -6.17
N VAL A 138 0.31 -2.34 -6.53
CA VAL A 138 0.97 -1.46 -5.54
C VAL A 138 0.04 -0.40 -4.98
N ILE A 139 -0.92 0.07 -5.76
CA ILE A 139 -1.91 1.08 -5.33
C ILE A 139 -2.90 0.48 -4.34
N VAL A 140 -3.39 -0.74 -4.59
CA VAL A 140 -4.42 -1.40 -3.75
C VAL A 140 -3.83 -2.12 -2.55
N TYR A 141 -2.53 -2.42 -2.55
CA TYR A 141 -1.89 -3.24 -1.53
C TYR A 141 -2.13 -2.78 -0.07
N PRO A 142 -2.02 -1.49 0.30
CA PRO A 142 -2.31 -1.06 1.67
C PRO A 142 -3.76 -1.32 2.09
N LEU A 143 -4.72 -1.17 1.16
CA LEU A 143 -6.12 -1.48 1.42
C LEU A 143 -6.32 -2.98 1.63
N VAL A 144 -5.70 -3.81 0.77
CA VAL A 144 -5.76 -5.28 0.90
C VAL A 144 -5.22 -5.71 2.27
N PHE A 145 -4.09 -5.17 2.69
CA PHE A 145 -3.53 -5.47 4.03
C PHE A 145 -4.48 -5.08 5.16
N ALA A 146 -5.07 -3.88 5.12
CA ALA A 146 -5.97 -3.42 6.17
C ALA A 146 -7.27 -4.23 6.24
N VAL A 147 -7.81 -4.64 5.08
CA VAL A 147 -9.00 -5.49 4.99
C VAL A 147 -8.70 -6.90 5.49
N ASP A 148 -7.57 -7.48 5.09
CA ASP A 148 -7.12 -8.80 5.55
C ASP A 148 -6.91 -8.81 7.08
N LEU A 149 -6.20 -7.82 7.61
CA LEU A 149 -6.02 -7.64 9.04
C LEU A 149 -7.37 -7.52 9.76
N PHE A 150 -8.30 -6.70 9.26
CA PHE A 150 -9.64 -6.60 9.84
C PHE A 150 -10.38 -7.94 9.81
N GLY A 151 -10.29 -8.70 8.72
CA GLY A 151 -10.89 -10.03 8.58
C GLY A 151 -10.39 -10.99 9.65
N TRP A 152 -9.08 -11.02 9.90
CA TRP A 152 -8.49 -11.84 10.96
C TRP A 152 -8.88 -11.38 12.37
N LEU A 153 -8.94 -10.08 12.63
CA LEU A 153 -9.42 -9.55 13.92
C LEU A 153 -10.89 -9.92 14.15
N TYR A 154 -11.73 -9.75 13.12
CA TYR A 154 -13.14 -10.13 13.16
C TYR A 154 -13.31 -11.62 13.45
N TYR A 155 -12.62 -12.48 12.68
CA TYR A 155 -12.65 -13.93 12.85
C TYR A 155 -12.23 -14.32 14.27
N ALA A 156 -11.12 -13.77 14.77
CA ALA A 156 -10.60 -14.08 16.09
C ALA A 156 -11.60 -13.78 17.22
N GLY A 157 -12.46 -12.76 17.06
CA GLY A 157 -13.43 -12.36 18.09
C GLY A 157 -14.87 -12.85 17.89
N HIS A 158 -15.19 -13.45 16.74
CA HIS A 158 -16.51 -14.05 16.44
C HIS A 158 -16.46 -15.57 16.29
N SER A 159 -15.27 -16.17 16.30
CA SER A 159 -15.08 -17.63 16.28
C SER A 159 -14.43 -18.07 17.58
N LEU A 160 -15.09 -17.71 18.70
CA LEU A 160 -14.64 -18.08 20.04
C LEU A 160 -14.99 -19.54 20.34
N ASP A 161 -14.05 -20.28 20.92
CA ASP A 161 -14.29 -21.64 21.42
C ASP A 161 -15.26 -21.62 22.61
N GLU A 162 -16.45 -22.20 22.43
CA GLU A 162 -17.48 -22.29 23.48
C GLU A 162 -17.01 -23.04 24.72
N THR A 163 -16.02 -23.92 24.59
CA THR A 163 -15.48 -24.73 25.70
C THR A 163 -14.39 -24.01 26.51
N ALA A 164 -13.94 -22.82 26.08
CA ALA A 164 -12.91 -22.07 26.78
C ALA A 164 -13.39 -21.55 28.15
N ALA A 165 -12.46 -21.44 29.11
CA ALA A 165 -12.80 -21.17 30.51
C ALA A 165 -13.58 -19.87 30.74
N LEU A 166 -13.37 -18.85 29.89
CA LEU A 166 -14.00 -17.53 30.00
C LEU A 166 -15.00 -17.24 28.87
N SER A 167 -15.28 -18.21 27.99
CA SER A 167 -16.18 -18.03 26.83
C SER A 167 -17.57 -17.55 27.26
N SER A 168 -18.11 -18.12 28.35
CA SER A 168 -19.42 -17.76 28.91
C SER A 168 -19.50 -16.34 29.48
N SER A 169 -18.35 -15.72 29.77
CA SER A 169 -18.25 -14.39 30.39
C SER A 169 -17.88 -13.28 29.41
N ILE A 170 -17.50 -13.63 28.18
CA ILE A 170 -17.06 -12.68 27.15
C ILE A 170 -17.94 -12.85 25.92
N LYS A 171 -18.69 -11.81 25.59
CA LYS A 171 -19.47 -11.77 24.34
C LYS A 171 -18.53 -11.57 23.16
N GLU A 172 -18.96 -12.01 21.98
CA GLU A 172 -18.30 -11.72 20.71
C GLU A 172 -18.00 -10.23 20.57
N PHE A 173 -16.83 -9.93 20.00
CA PHE A 173 -16.36 -8.57 19.81
C PHE A 173 -15.39 -8.51 18.63
N THR A 174 -15.21 -7.32 18.05
CA THR A 174 -14.13 -7.10 17.08
C THR A 174 -13.00 -6.34 17.75
N PRO A 175 -11.78 -6.92 17.87
CA PRO A 175 -10.60 -6.16 18.23
C PRO A 175 -10.44 -4.94 17.31
N ARG A 176 -10.13 -3.78 17.86
CA ARG A 176 -9.99 -2.57 17.04
C ARG A 176 -8.72 -2.67 16.20
N ILE A 177 -8.84 -2.35 14.91
CA ILE A 177 -7.69 -2.19 14.02
C ILE A 177 -6.87 -0.94 14.36
N PHE A 178 -7.49 0.07 14.98
CA PHE A 178 -6.84 1.31 15.38
C PHE A 178 -7.50 1.91 16.64
N GLY A 179 -6.69 2.51 17.50
CA GLY A 179 -7.10 3.14 18.75
C GLY A 179 -7.28 2.14 19.90
N THR A 180 -7.99 2.56 20.94
CA THR A 180 -8.12 1.78 22.18
C THR A 180 -9.43 1.00 22.26
N GLY A 181 -9.36 -0.25 22.73
CA GLY A 181 -10.49 -1.12 23.02
C GLY A 181 -10.46 -1.66 24.45
N VAL A 182 -11.59 -2.14 24.94
CA VAL A 182 -11.70 -2.80 26.25
C VAL A 182 -12.52 -4.07 26.10
N ILE A 183 -12.00 -5.18 26.62
CA ILE A 183 -12.60 -6.51 26.58
C ILE A 183 -12.52 -7.08 28.00
N GLY A 184 -13.65 -7.06 28.73
CA GLY A 184 -13.66 -7.42 30.15
C GLY A 184 -12.70 -6.54 30.95
N GLN A 185 -11.62 -7.14 31.45
CA GLN A 185 -10.57 -6.49 32.26
C GLN A 185 -9.34 -6.09 31.44
N PHE A 186 -9.32 -6.42 30.15
CA PHE A 186 -8.22 -6.18 29.24
C PHE A 186 -8.44 -4.88 28.49
N GLN A 187 -7.42 -4.01 28.45
CA GLN A 187 -7.39 -2.85 27.59
C GLN A 187 -6.42 -3.12 26.44
N THR A 188 -6.84 -2.84 25.22
CA THR A 188 -6.01 -2.96 24.03
C THR A 188 -5.78 -1.60 23.39
N GLU A 189 -4.62 -1.40 22.81
CA GLU A 189 -4.27 -0.23 22.02
C GLU A 189 -3.64 -0.71 20.71
N ALA A 190 -4.28 -0.38 19.59
CA ALA A 190 -3.87 -0.81 18.26
C ALA A 190 -3.45 0.38 17.40
N SER A 191 -2.40 0.22 16.62
CA SER A 191 -1.93 1.28 15.72
C SER A 191 -1.20 0.74 14.49
N PHE A 192 -1.34 1.46 13.37
CA PHE A 192 -0.54 1.20 12.18
C PHE A 192 0.87 1.76 12.34
N GLN A 193 1.84 0.98 11.89
CA GLN A 193 3.26 1.22 12.10
C GLN A 193 3.97 1.63 10.80
N ILE A 194 5.27 1.89 10.90
CA ILE A 194 6.10 2.47 9.81
C ILE A 194 5.96 1.69 8.50
N GLY A 195 5.95 0.35 8.53
CA GLY A 195 5.84 -0.48 7.34
C GLY A 195 4.55 -0.22 6.57
N PHE A 196 3.43 -0.02 7.27
CA PHE A 196 2.16 0.32 6.63
C PHE A 196 2.17 1.70 6.00
N TRP A 197 2.75 2.70 6.68
CA TRP A 197 2.87 4.06 6.14
C TRP A 197 3.79 4.13 4.92
N LEU A 198 4.86 3.34 4.88
CA LEU A 198 5.72 3.19 3.71
C LEU A 198 4.95 2.57 2.53
N ALA A 199 4.11 1.57 2.78
CA ALA A 199 3.24 0.98 1.77
C ALA A 199 2.20 2.00 1.24
N ILE A 200 1.62 2.84 2.10
CA ILE A 200 0.75 3.95 1.68
C ILE A 200 1.52 4.93 0.79
N LEU A 201 2.73 5.33 1.18
CA LEU A 201 3.53 6.26 0.39
C LEU A 201 3.87 5.66 -1.00
N ALA A 202 4.22 4.37 -1.05
CA ALA A 202 4.42 3.65 -2.31
C ALA A 202 3.17 3.69 -3.21
N ALA A 203 1.99 3.42 -2.63
CA ALA A 203 0.72 3.49 -3.35
C ALA A 203 0.43 4.91 -3.89
N LEU A 204 0.70 5.95 -3.10
CA LEU A 204 0.53 7.34 -3.53
C LEU A 204 1.47 7.72 -4.68
N LEU A 205 2.75 7.33 -4.63
CA LEU A 205 3.69 7.58 -5.74
C LEU A 205 3.24 6.89 -7.03
N ALA A 206 2.79 5.64 -6.93
CA ALA A 206 2.26 4.90 -8.08
C ALA A 206 0.97 5.54 -8.62
N LEU A 207 0.08 6.01 -7.75
CA LEU A 207 -1.14 6.73 -8.14
C LEU A 207 -0.80 8.03 -8.89
N VAL A 208 0.17 8.82 -8.40
CA VAL A 208 0.65 10.02 -9.08
C VAL A 208 1.21 9.67 -10.47
N ALA A 209 1.96 8.58 -10.60
CA ALA A 209 2.48 8.12 -11.89
C ALA A 209 1.35 7.74 -12.88
N VAL A 210 0.27 7.10 -12.41
CA VAL A 210 -0.92 6.79 -13.22
C VAL A 210 -1.65 8.06 -13.65
N LEU A 211 -1.86 9.01 -12.72
CA LEU A 211 -2.52 10.28 -13.02
C LEU A 211 -1.71 11.13 -14.02
N ALA A 212 -0.38 11.14 -13.90
CA ALA A 212 0.51 11.81 -14.85
C ALA A 212 0.42 11.19 -16.25
N ASP A 213 0.41 9.85 -16.36
CA ASP A 213 0.24 9.14 -17.63
C ASP A 213 -1.11 9.45 -18.30
N TRP A 214 -2.18 9.46 -17.50
CA TRP A 214 -3.52 9.75 -17.98
C TRP A 214 -3.68 11.19 -18.47
N ARG A 215 -3.12 12.17 -17.75
CA ARG A 215 -3.10 13.58 -18.20
C ARG A 215 -2.32 13.74 -19.50
N ALA A 216 -1.16 13.09 -19.64
CA ALA A 216 -0.35 13.16 -20.85
C ALA A 216 -1.08 12.60 -22.09
N LYS A 217 -1.89 11.53 -21.92
CA LYS A 217 -2.70 10.96 -23.00
C LYS A 217 -3.86 11.86 -23.42
N ARG A 218 -4.52 12.55 -22.47
CA ARG A 218 -5.65 13.44 -22.77
C ARG A 218 -5.28 14.69 -23.56
N HIS A 219 -4.06 15.20 -23.37
CA HIS A 219 -3.57 16.39 -24.06
C HIS A 219 -2.79 16.08 -25.34
N ALA A 220 -2.74 14.81 -25.78
CA ALA A 220 -2.18 14.48 -27.08
C ALA A 220 -3.19 14.87 -28.18
N PRO A 221 -2.80 15.66 -29.19
CA PRO A 221 -3.70 15.98 -30.30
C PRO A 221 -4.14 14.69 -30.99
N VAL A 222 -5.44 14.57 -31.26
CA VAL A 222 -6.01 13.47 -32.05
C VAL A 222 -5.47 13.64 -33.47
N SER A 223 -4.56 12.75 -33.86
CA SER A 223 -4.02 12.64 -35.23
C SER A 223 -4.93 11.79 -36.09
#